data_AF-A0A352VSL0-F1
#
_entry.id   AF-A0A352VSL0-F1
#
_cell.length_a   1.000
_cell.length_b   1.000
_cell.length_c   1.000
_cell.angle_alpha   90.00
_cell.angle_beta   90.00
_cell.angle_gamma   90.00
#
_symmetry.space_group_name_H-M   'P 1'
#
loop_
_entity.id
_entity.type
_entity.pdbx_description
1 polymer ?
#
loop_
_entity_poly.entity_id
_entity_poly.type
_entity_poly.pdbx_seq_one_letter_code
_entity_poly.pdbx_strand_id
1 'polypeptide(L)' 'MHYLDEGAGPPVLMVHGNPTWSYYYRHLVLALRDSHRVVVPDHVGCGLSDKPDDNSYPYRLERRVHDLKRLVEHLQLDGK' A
#
# COMPACT_ATOMS: atom_id res chain seq x y z
N MET A 1 6.22 5.43 4.83
CA MET A 1 4.96 4.81 4.36
C MET A 1 4.80 3.48 5.05
N HIS A 2 3.69 3.28 5.74
CA HIS A 2 3.31 2.01 6.36
C HIS A 2 2.64 1.09 5.33
N TYR A 3 2.88 -0.21 5.44
CA TYR A 3 2.21 -1.23 4.64
C TYR A 3 2.13 -2.55 5.40
N LEU A 4 1.10 -3.35 5.11
CA LEU A 4 1.04 -4.76 5.47
C LEU A 4 1.69 -5.59 4.34
N ASP A 5 2.44 -6.63 4.70
CA ASP A 5 3.00 -7.63 3.78
C ASP A 5 2.87 -9.00 4.44
N GLU A 6 1.89 -9.80 3.98
CA GLU A 6 1.60 -11.13 4.52
C GLU A 6 1.60 -12.19 3.42
N GLY A 7 1.91 -13.43 3.80
CA GLY A 7 1.87 -14.58 2.89
C GLY A 7 3.10 -14.71 2.00
N ALA A 8 3.00 -15.62 1.04
CA ALA A 8 4.03 -15.92 0.06
C ALA A 8 3.40 -16.37 -1.26
N GLY A 9 4.14 -16.29 -2.36
CA GLY A 9 3.65 -16.63 -3.70
C GLY A 9 3.42 -15.41 -4.59
N PRO A 10 2.56 -15.50 -5.61
CA PRO A 10 2.30 -14.41 -6.53
C PRO A 10 1.81 -13.14 -5.80
N PRO A 11 2.36 -11.95 -6.11
CA PRO A 11 2.02 -10.74 -5.38
C PRO A 11 0.64 -10.19 -5.75
N VAL A 12 -0.10 -9.75 -4.74
CA VAL A 12 -1.35 -8.99 -4.89
C VAL A 12 -1.23 -7.68 -4.12
N LEU A 13 -1.22 -6.56 -4.83
CA LEU A 13 -1.16 -5.21 -4.27
C LEU A 13 -2.58 -4.62 -4.15
N MET A 14 -3.02 -4.32 -2.93
CA MET A 14 -4.37 -3.80 -2.66
C MET A 14 -4.29 -2.32 -2.28
N VAL A 15 -4.65 -1.43 -3.21
CA VAL A 15 -4.54 0.03 -3.03
C VAL A 15 -5.89 0.62 -2.64
N HIS A 16 -5.97 1.19 -1.44
CA HIS A 16 -7.20 1.79 -0.93
C HIS A 16 -7.48 3.17 -1.56
N GLY A 17 -8.73 3.63 -1.45
CA GLY A 17 -9.17 4.98 -1.81
C GLY A 17 -9.40 5.89 -0.60
N ASN A 18 -9.97 7.07 -0.82
CA ASN A 18 -10.33 8.01 0.26
C ASN A 18 -11.80 7.80 0.67
N PRO A 19 -12.18 7.93 1.97
CA PRO A 19 -11.36 8.21 3.14
C PRO A 19 -10.97 6.92 3.93
N THR A 20 -10.50 5.87 3.25
CA THR A 20 -10.19 4.57 3.89
C THR A 20 -8.67 4.39 4.09
N TRP A 21 -8.26 3.20 4.51
CA TRP A 21 -6.87 2.79 4.77
C TRP A 21 -6.77 1.26 4.67
N SER A 22 -5.56 0.69 4.84
CA SER A 22 -5.25 -0.74 4.69
C SER A 22 -6.26 -1.69 5.35
N TYR A 23 -6.79 -1.33 6.53
CA TYR A 23 -7.79 -2.12 7.26
C TYR A 23 -9.07 -2.42 6.46
N TYR A 24 -9.37 -1.64 5.42
CA TYR A 24 -10.47 -1.90 4.49
C TYR A 24 -10.37 -3.28 3.84
N TYR A 25 -9.15 -3.77 3.58
CA TYR A 25 -8.89 -5.04 2.92
C TYR A 25 -8.67 -6.23 3.85
N ARG A 26 -8.83 -6.10 5.17
CA ARG A 26 -8.53 -7.16 6.16
C ARG A 26 -9.13 -8.54 5.82
N HIS A 27 -10.34 -8.60 5.29
CA HIS A 27 -10.98 -9.87 4.93
C HIS A 27 -10.37 -10.47 3.66
N LEU A 28 -9.97 -9.64 2.70
CA LEU A 28 -9.29 -10.08 1.48
C LEU A 28 -7.87 -10.56 1.78
N VAL A 29 -7.18 -9.89 2.71
CA VAL A 29 -5.89 -10.36 3.25
C VAL A 29 -6.03 -11.76 3.84
N LEU A 30 -6.98 -11.96 4.76
CA LEU A 30 -7.22 -13.27 5.38
C LEU A 30 -7.57 -14.35 4.35
N ALA A 31 -8.31 -14.01 3.30
CA ALA A 31 -8.72 -14.96 2.28
C ALA A 31 -7.60 -15.35 1.30
N LEU A 32 -6.59 -14.49 1.09
CA LEU A 32 -5.58 -14.70 0.05
C LEU A 32 -4.18 -15.02 0.58
N ARG A 33 -3.84 -14.63 1.81
CA ARG A 33 -2.46 -14.74 2.36
C ARG A 33 -1.88 -16.17 2.37
N ASP A 34 -2.74 -17.19 2.37
CA ASP A 34 -2.29 -18.60 2.36
C ASP A 34 -1.82 -19.06 0.97
N SER A 35 -2.10 -18.30 -0.09
CA SER A 35 -1.78 -18.65 -1.49
C SER A 35 -1.07 -17.53 -2.27
N HIS A 36 -1.10 -16.30 -1.76
CA HIS A 36 -0.54 -15.11 -2.39
C HIS A 36 0.25 -14.30 -1.36
N ARG A 37 1.26 -13.58 -1.83
CA ARG A 37 1.88 -12.51 -1.05
C ARG A 37 0.99 -11.27 -1.18
N VAL A 38 0.28 -10.91 -0.12
CA VAL A 38 -0.64 -9.77 -0.11
C VAL A 38 0.04 -8.54 0.48
N VAL A 39 0.08 -7.46 -0.29
CA VAL A 39 0.66 -6.18 0.12
C VAL A 39 -0.43 -5.11 0.17
N VAL A 40 -0.58 -4.43 1.30
CA VAL A 40 -1.61 -3.41 1.51
C VAL A 40 -0.99 -2.14 2.10
N PRO A 41 -0.62 -1.15 1.27
CA PRO A 41 -0.06 0.11 1.75
C PRO A 41 -1.12 1.06 2.30
N ASP A 42 -0.71 1.90 3.25
CA ASP A 42 -1.42 3.12 3.60
C ASP A 42 -0.81 4.29 2.82
N HIS A 43 -1.62 5.04 2.06
CA HIS A 43 -1.14 6.27 1.43
C HIS A 43 -0.57 7.24 2.49
N VAL A 44 0.42 8.06 2.13
CA VAL A 44 0.86 9.18 2.99
C VAL A 44 -0.35 10.06 3.31
N GLY A 45 -0.52 10.43 4.58
CA GLY A 45 -1.71 11.10 5.09
C GLY A 45 -2.81 10.16 5.60
N CYS A 46 -2.73 8.84 5.38
CA CYS A 46 -3.76 7.88 5.71
C CYS A 46 -3.26 6.80 6.68
N GLY A 47 -4.19 6.16 7.41
CA GLY A 47 -3.89 4.99 8.25
C GLY A 47 -2.72 5.20 9.20
N LEU A 48 -1.76 4.28 9.18
CA LEU A 48 -0.54 4.34 9.99
C LEU A 48 0.65 4.99 9.27
N SER A 49 0.48 5.41 8.01
CA SER A 49 1.48 6.23 7.32
C SER A 49 1.60 7.62 7.97
N ASP A 50 2.79 8.20 7.81
CA ASP A 50 3.09 9.56 8.23
C ASP A 50 2.08 10.56 7.64
N LYS A 51 1.85 11.65 8.39
CA LYS A 51 0.91 12.72 8.05
C LYS A 51 1.67 14.06 8.03
N PRO A 52 2.59 14.23 7.07
CA PRO A 52 3.33 15.47 6.89
C PRO A 52 2.38 16.65 6.64
N ASP A 53 2.85 17.85 6.96
CA ASP A 53 2.16 19.09 6.58
C ASP A 53 2.19 19.32 5.05
N ASP A 54 1.33 20.23 4.59
CA ASP A 54 1.18 20.53 3.16
C ASP A 54 2.44 21.16 2.53
N ASN A 55 3.35 21.72 3.34
CA ASN A 55 4.60 22.31 2.87
C ASN A 55 5.66 21.23 2.56
N SER A 56 5.68 20.17 3.34
CA SER A 56 6.62 19.05 3.20
C SER A 56 6.12 17.97 2.26
N TYR A 57 4.79 17.84 2.11
CA TYR A 57 4.19 16.87 1.20
C TYR A 57 2.97 17.45 0.46
N PRO A 58 3.10 17.74 -0.86
CA PRO A 58 1.95 18.14 -1.66
C PRO A 58 1.09 16.90 -1.96
N TYR A 59 -0.12 16.85 -1.40
CA TYR A 59 -1.10 15.77 -1.56
C TYR A 59 -1.74 15.71 -2.98
N ARG A 60 -0.92 15.58 -4.02
CA ARG A 60 -1.33 15.50 -5.43
C ARG A 60 -1.25 14.07 -5.96
N LEU A 61 -1.97 13.79 -7.05
CA LEU A 61 -2.00 12.45 -7.67
C LEU A 61 -0.61 11.99 -8.08
N GLU A 62 0.20 12.88 -8.66
CA GLU A 62 1.57 12.58 -9.09
C GLU A 62 2.43 12.09 -7.92
N ARG A 63 2.18 12.64 -6.71
CA ARG A 63 2.92 12.25 -5.53
C ARG A 63 2.52 10.87 -5.03
N ARG A 64 1.22 10.56 -5.04
CA ARG A 64 0.71 9.22 -4.72
C ARG A 64 1.24 8.16 -5.69
N VAL A 65 1.25 8.46 -6.99
CA VAL A 65 1.82 7.55 -8.01
C VAL A 65 3.31 7.33 -7.78
N HIS A 66 4.06 8.39 -7.46
CA HIS A 66 5.49 8.29 -7.15
C HIS A 66 5.76 7.39 -5.95
N ASP A 67 5.03 7.58 -4.85
CA ASP A 67 5.24 6.80 -3.63
C ASP A 67 4.88 5.32 -3.85
N LEU A 68 3.78 5.05 -4.55
CA LEU A 68 3.37 3.69 -4.88
C LEU A 68 4.39 3.00 -5.80
N LYS A 69 4.91 3.71 -6.80
CA LYS A 69 5.97 3.19 -7.67
C LYS A 69 7.22 2.82 -6.87
N ARG A 70 7.65 3.70 -5.96
CA ARG A 70 8.80 3.42 -5.07
C ARG A 70 8.55 2.21 -4.18
N LEU A 71 7.33 2.04 -3.68
CA LEU A 71 6.98 0.87 -2.88
C LEU A 71 7.07 -0.42 -3.71
N VAL A 72 6.51 -0.41 -4.92
CA VAL A 72 6.57 -1.55 -5.86
C VAL A 72 8.01 -1.96 -6.16
N GLU A 73 8.87 -0.98 -6.45
CA GLU A 73 10.30 -1.20 -6.70
C GLU A 73 11.02 -1.72 -5.45
N HIS A 74 10.73 -1.13 -4.27
CA HIS A 74 11.33 -1.52 -3.00
C HIS A 74 10.99 -2.96 -2.60
N LEU A 75 9.74 -3.38 -2.84
CA LEU A 75 9.23 -4.71 -2.48
C LEU A 75 9.40 -5.75 -3.58
N GLN A 76 9.95 -5.35 -4.74
CA GLN A 76 10.19 -6.20 -5.91
C GLN A 76 8.90 -6.92 -6.36
N LEU A 77 7.82 -6.15 -6.56
CA LEU A 77 6.51 -6.68 -6.96
C LEU A 77 6.33 -6.82 -8.47
N ASP A 78 7.41 -6.64 -9.22
CA ASP A 78 7.52 -6.92 -10.65
C ASP A 78 7.34 -8.43 -10.90
N GLY A 79 6.12 -8.81 -11.31
CA GLY A 79 5.78 -10.19 -11.66
C GLY A 79 6.75 -10.74 -12.71
N LYS A 80 7.50 -11.77 -12.34
CA LYS A 80 8.26 -12.61 -13.26
C LYS A 80 7.41 -13.75 -13.78
#